data_AF-A0A969Y5D7-F1
#
_entry.id   AF-A0A969Y5D7-F1
#
_cell.length_a   1.000
_cell.length_b   1.000
_cell.length_c   1.000
_cell.angle_alpha   90.00
_cell.angle_beta   90.00
_cell.angle_gamma   90.00
#
_symmetry.space_group_name_H-M   'P 1'
#
loop_
_entity.id
_entity.type
_entity.pdbx_description
1 polymer ?
#
loop_
_entity_poly.entity_id
_entity_poly.type
_entity_poly.pdbx_seq_one_letter_code
_entity_poly.pdbx_strand_id
1 'polypeptide(L)'
;MSAKTVTSSSSAPQLQALDKRRFQLNPVVLMFVILCVAGIPATGLSLTWLAEELITRMARNSFLVLSLLIPVSAGMGLNFSIVLGAMAAQTAIIAITHWQIEGIGGLLLAAVLSTPLAILLGYLVGQLFNKAKGREMITGMIAGFFANGIYQLVFL
;
A
#
# COMPACT_ATOMS: atom_id res chain seq x y z
N MET A 1 17.89 53.50 -30.81
CA MET A 1 16.54 53.81 -30.28
C MET A 1 15.94 52.49 -29.82
N SER A 2 15.85 52.10 -28.56
CA SER A 2 15.90 52.79 -27.27
C SER A 2 16.55 51.85 -26.25
N ALA A 3 17.59 52.33 -25.58
CA ALA A 3 18.21 51.68 -24.44
C ALA A 3 17.38 52.01 -23.18
N LYS A 4 17.05 51.00 -22.37
CA LYS A 4 16.61 51.22 -20.99
C LYS A 4 17.64 50.64 -20.04
N THR A 5 18.49 51.55 -19.58
CA THR A 5 19.34 51.48 -18.39
C THR A 5 18.49 51.27 -17.15
N VAL A 6 18.83 50.30 -16.31
CA VAL A 6 18.54 50.30 -14.85
C VAL A 6 19.77 49.65 -14.19
N THR A 7 20.83 50.41 -13.95
CA THR A 7 21.22 50.95 -12.63
C THR A 7 21.00 49.99 -11.46
N SER A 8 22.13 49.59 -10.87
CA SER A 8 22.34 49.00 -9.55
C SER A 8 21.38 49.47 -8.45
N SER A 9 20.82 48.53 -7.66
CA SER A 9 20.68 48.74 -6.21
C SER A 9 20.40 47.43 -5.45
N SER A 10 21.25 47.18 -4.45
CA SER A 10 20.91 46.61 -3.15
C SER A 10 20.36 45.17 -3.06
N SER A 11 21.25 44.28 -2.63
CA SER A 11 21.04 42.89 -2.22
C SER A 11 20.10 42.73 -1.01
N ALA A 12 18.78 42.88 -1.17
CA ALA A 12 17.83 42.68 -0.06
C ALA A 12 16.36 42.23 -0.35
N PRO A 13 15.86 41.89 -1.57
CA PRO A 13 14.46 41.46 -1.71
C PRO A 13 14.25 39.94 -1.90
N GLN A 14 15.29 39.12 -1.97
CA GLN A 14 15.13 37.67 -2.21
C GLN A 14 15.04 36.80 -0.94
N LEU A 15 15.51 37.30 0.22
CA LEU A 15 15.48 36.56 1.50
C LEU A 15 14.09 36.56 2.17
N GLN A 16 13.32 37.64 2.06
CA GLN A 16 11.97 37.74 2.66
C GLN A 16 10.91 36.93 1.89
N ALA A 17 11.09 36.73 0.58
CA ALA A 17 10.21 35.88 -0.22
C ALA A 17 10.46 34.38 0.00
N LEU A 18 11.66 34.00 0.46
CA LEU A 18 12.01 32.62 0.85
C LEU A 18 11.45 32.25 2.24
N ASP A 19 11.38 33.21 3.17
CA ASP A 19 10.84 32.99 4.52
C ASP A 19 9.32 32.73 4.50
N LYS A 20 8.57 33.52 3.71
CA LYS A 20 7.12 33.39 3.57
C LYS A 20 6.67 32.09 2.86
N ARG A 21 7.57 31.44 2.11
CA ARG A 21 7.33 30.12 1.47
C ARG A 21 7.68 28.93 2.37
N ARG A 22 8.54 29.10 3.38
CA ARG A 22 8.88 28.02 4.32
C ARG A 22 7.75 27.67 5.29
N PHE A 23 6.80 28.57 5.49
CA PHE A 23 5.75 28.42 6.50
C PHE A 23 4.35 28.09 5.95
N GLN A 24 4.23 27.72 4.68
CA GLN A 24 3.00 27.09 4.19
C GLN A 24 2.98 25.61 4.59
N LEU A 25 2.85 25.35 5.90
CA LEU A 25 2.54 24.01 6.39
C LEU A 25 1.22 23.55 5.76
N ASN A 26 1.25 22.40 5.09
CA ASN A 26 0.05 21.84 4.48
C ASN A 26 -1.04 21.69 5.56
N PRO A 27 -2.24 22.27 5.38
CA PRO A 27 -3.33 22.21 6.36
C PRO A 27 -3.66 20.78 6.80
N VAL A 28 -3.53 19.82 5.88
CA VAL A 28 -3.73 18.38 6.12
C VAL A 28 -2.70 17.81 7.09
N VAL A 29 -1.42 18.18 6.94
CA VAL A 29 -0.34 17.71 7.83
C VAL A 29 -0.52 18.32 9.22
N LEU A 30 -0.90 19.60 9.28
CA LEU A 30 -1.19 20.27 10.54
C LEU A 30 -2.36 19.61 11.28
N MET A 31 -3.46 19.32 10.57
CA MET A 31 -4.61 18.60 11.13
C MET A 31 -4.20 17.21 11.64
N PHE A 32 -3.37 16.48 10.89
CA PHE A 32 -2.91 15.16 11.26
C PHE A 32 -2.05 15.18 12.54
N VAL A 33 -1.12 16.14 12.65
CA VAL A 33 -0.28 16.31 13.84
C VAL A 33 -1.12 16.66 15.06
N ILE A 34 -2.11 17.56 14.92
CA ILE A 34 -3.01 17.92 16.02
C ILE A 34 -3.80 16.70 16.50
N LEU A 35 -4.32 15.88 15.58
CA LEU A 35 -5.02 14.63 15.94
C LEU A 35 -4.09 13.61 16.62
N CYS A 36 -2.84 13.48 16.19
CA CYS A 36 -1.88 12.60 16.85
C CYS A 36 -1.59 13.08 18.28
N VAL A 37 -1.34 14.38 18.48
CA VAL A 37 -1.04 14.94 19.80
C VAL A 37 -2.25 14.87 20.73
N ALA A 38 -3.47 15.11 20.23
CA ALA A 38 -4.70 14.99 21.02
C ALA A 38 -5.11 13.52 21.25
N GLY A 39 -4.78 12.62 20.33
CA GLY A 39 -5.12 11.20 20.40
C GLY A 39 -4.31 10.42 21.44
N ILE A 40 -3.03 10.78 21.66
CA ILE A 40 -2.16 10.15 22.67
C ILE A 40 -2.76 10.21 24.09
N PRO A 41 -3.14 11.39 24.63
CA PRO A 41 -3.75 11.45 25.95
C PRO A 41 -5.18 10.89 25.97
N ALA A 42 -5.94 11.02 24.88
CA ALA A 42 -7.33 10.55 24.81
C ALA A 42 -7.46 9.01 24.82
N THR A 43 -6.44 8.29 24.37
CA THR A 43 -6.44 6.82 24.31
C THR A 43 -5.69 6.15 25.46
N GLY A 44 -4.95 6.92 26.28
CA GLY A 44 -4.16 6.37 27.40
C GLY A 44 -3.02 5.44 26.97
N LEU A 45 -2.69 5.40 25.68
CA LEU A 45 -1.69 4.52 25.08
C LEU A 45 -0.29 5.14 25.20
N SER A 46 0.71 4.30 25.43
CA SER A 46 2.10 4.73 25.53
C SER A 46 2.67 5.14 24.17
N LEU A 47 3.65 6.07 24.19
CA LEU A 47 4.38 6.48 22.98
C LEU A 47 5.06 5.30 22.27
N THR A 48 5.46 4.27 23.03
CA THR A 48 6.07 3.04 22.50
C THR A 48 5.07 2.21 21.71
N TRP A 49 3.82 2.08 22.17
CA TRP A 49 2.77 1.37 21.42
C TRP A 49 2.45 2.09 20.10
N LEU A 50 2.39 3.43 20.13
CA LEU A 50 2.21 4.23 18.92
C LEU A 50 3.36 4.01 17.92
N ALA A 51 4.61 3.97 18.40
CA ALA A 51 5.77 3.70 17.56
C ALA A 51 5.72 2.29 16.95
N GLU A 52 5.35 1.27 17.72
CA GLU A 52 5.17 -0.10 17.21
C GLU A 52 4.12 -0.15 16.09
N GLU A 53 2.96 0.47 16.29
CA GLU A 53 1.94 0.47 15.24
C GLU A 53 2.31 1.29 14.00
N LEU A 54 3.08 2.38 14.17
CA LEU A 54 3.64 3.11 13.03
C LEU A 54 4.62 2.23 12.26
N ILE A 55 5.49 1.49 12.95
CA ILE A 55 6.47 0.59 12.33
C ILE A 55 5.76 -0.57 11.62
N THR A 56 4.78 -1.24 12.24
CA THR A 56 4.06 -2.36 11.60
C THR A 56 3.25 -1.89 10.38
N ARG A 57 2.69 -0.68 10.40
CA ARG A 57 2.01 -0.08 9.25
C ARG A 57 3.00 0.22 8.13
N MET A 58 4.12 0.87 8.45
CA MET A 58 5.18 1.15 7.49
C MET A 58 5.70 -0.14 6.86
N ALA A 59 6.00 -1.16 7.66
CA ALA A 59 6.48 -2.45 7.18
C ALA A 59 5.49 -3.10 6.21
N ARG A 60 4.20 -3.19 6.57
CA ARG A 60 3.15 -3.73 5.68
C ARG A 60 3.04 -2.95 4.38
N ASN A 61 2.98 -1.62 4.45
CA ASN A 61 2.83 -0.77 3.26
C ASN A 61 4.06 -0.85 2.33
N SER A 62 5.27 -0.85 2.89
CA SER A 62 6.50 -1.00 2.11
C SER A 62 6.55 -2.37 1.42
N PHE A 63 6.14 -3.45 2.11
CA PHE A 63 6.10 -4.78 1.50
C PHE A 63 5.08 -4.86 0.36
N LEU A 64 3.91 -4.23 0.51
CA LEU A 64 2.92 -4.12 -0.56
C LEU A 64 3.47 -3.35 -1.76
N VAL A 65 4.17 -2.23 -1.54
CA VAL A 65 4.81 -1.46 -2.63
C VAL A 65 5.86 -2.31 -3.37
N LEU A 66 6.68 -3.07 -2.65
CA LEU A 66 7.64 -3.98 -3.27
C LEU A 66 6.95 -5.06 -4.11
N SER A 67 5.85 -5.63 -3.61
CA SER A 67 5.04 -6.61 -4.35
C SER A 67 4.38 -6.03 -5.61
N LEU A 68 4.14 -4.72 -5.67
CA LEU A 68 3.50 -4.03 -6.80
C LEU A 68 4.46 -3.75 -7.96
N LEU A 69 5.76 -3.84 -7.75
CA LEU A 69 6.76 -3.55 -8.80
C LEU A 69 6.61 -4.49 -10.00
N ILE A 70 6.38 -5.79 -9.76
CA ILE A 70 6.20 -6.80 -10.81
C ILE A 70 4.91 -6.52 -11.63
N PRO A 71 3.71 -6.38 -11.02
CA PRO A 71 2.49 -6.00 -11.74
C PRO A 71 2.60 -4.71 -12.56
N VAL A 72 3.22 -3.67 -12.00
CA VAL A 72 3.39 -2.38 -12.67
C VAL A 72 4.30 -2.51 -13.89
N SER A 73 5.39 -3.28 -13.79
CA SER A 73 6.28 -3.54 -14.93
C SER A 73 5.58 -4.31 -16.06
N ALA A 74 4.56 -5.10 -15.74
CA ALA A 74 3.73 -5.81 -16.72
C ALA A 74 2.63 -4.93 -17.35
N GLY A 75 2.53 -3.64 -16.98
CA GLY A 75 1.52 -2.71 -17.49
C GLY A 75 0.13 -2.85 -16.85
N MET A 76 0.00 -3.71 -15.83
CA MET A 76 -1.23 -3.84 -15.06
C MET A 76 -1.34 -2.73 -14.00
N GLY A 77 -2.56 -2.30 -13.70
CA GLY A 77 -2.76 -1.29 -12.66
C GLY A 77 -2.45 -1.78 -11.24
N LEU A 78 -2.23 -0.83 -10.34
CA LEU A 78 -1.83 -1.07 -8.96
C LEU A 78 -2.95 -1.80 -8.19
N ASN A 79 -2.61 -2.89 -7.50
CA ASN A 79 -3.43 -3.70 -6.57
C ASN A 79 -4.25 -4.87 -7.14
N PHE A 80 -4.18 -5.19 -8.44
CA PHE A 80 -5.00 -6.27 -9.01
C PHE A 80 -4.60 -7.69 -8.66
N SER A 81 -3.32 -7.94 -8.46
CA SER A 81 -2.83 -9.29 -8.13
C SER A 81 -2.71 -9.52 -6.62
N ILE A 82 -2.73 -8.45 -5.80
CA ILE A 82 -2.53 -8.55 -4.35
C ILE A 82 -3.69 -9.31 -3.70
N VAL A 83 -4.94 -8.96 -4.05
CA VAL A 83 -6.11 -9.55 -3.39
C VAL A 83 -6.15 -11.06 -3.62
N LEU A 84 -5.97 -11.54 -4.86
CA LEU A 84 -5.93 -12.98 -5.15
C LEU A 84 -4.78 -13.70 -4.45
N GLY A 85 -3.58 -13.13 -4.45
CA GLY A 85 -2.43 -13.70 -3.76
C GLY A 85 -2.65 -13.77 -2.24
N ALA A 86 -3.23 -12.72 -1.65
CA ALA A 86 -3.54 -12.67 -0.23
C ALA A 86 -4.61 -13.70 0.16
N MET A 87 -5.67 -13.87 -0.65
CA MET A 87 -6.70 -14.90 -0.40
C MET A 87 -6.13 -16.31 -0.49
N ALA A 88 -5.21 -16.58 -1.43
CA ALA A 88 -4.51 -17.85 -1.54
C ALA A 88 -3.64 -18.15 -0.30
N ALA A 89 -2.89 -17.14 0.16
CA ALA A 89 -2.09 -17.26 1.38
C ALA A 89 -2.95 -17.47 2.63
N GLN A 90 -4.04 -16.72 2.77
CA GLN A 90 -4.98 -16.88 3.89
C GLN A 90 -5.65 -18.26 3.89
N THR A 91 -6.04 -18.78 2.72
CA THR A 91 -6.58 -20.14 2.57
C THR A 91 -5.59 -21.20 3.07
N ALA A 92 -4.31 -21.09 2.69
CA ALA A 92 -3.29 -22.02 3.14
C ALA A 92 -3.03 -21.93 4.66
N ILE A 93 -3.02 -20.73 5.22
CA ILE A 93 -2.89 -20.53 6.67
C ILE A 93 -4.08 -21.19 7.40
N ILE A 94 -5.31 -20.99 6.92
CA ILE A 94 -6.50 -21.62 7.52
C ILE A 94 -6.38 -23.15 7.49
N ALA A 95 -5.98 -23.75 6.37
CA ALA A 95 -5.81 -25.20 6.25
C ALA A 95 -4.80 -25.76 7.27
N ILE A 96 -3.70 -25.03 7.52
CA ILE A 96 -2.66 -25.45 8.48
C ILE A 96 -3.12 -25.26 9.92
N THR A 97 -3.84 -24.18 10.20
CA THR A 97 -4.47 -24.01 11.52
C THR A 97 -5.48 -25.11 11.80
N HIS A 98 -6.21 -25.60 10.79
CA HIS A 98 -7.10 -26.75 10.93
C HIS A 98 -6.34 -28.05 11.23
N TRP A 99 -5.14 -28.24 10.68
CA TRP A 99 -4.27 -29.39 11.00
C TRP A 99 -3.47 -29.23 12.30
N GLN A 100 -3.63 -28.12 13.02
CA GLN A 100 -2.99 -27.87 14.32
C GLN A 100 -1.45 -27.92 14.28
N ILE A 101 -0.86 -27.51 13.16
CA ILE A 101 0.60 -27.45 13.00
C ILE A 101 1.09 -26.06 13.42
N GLU A 102 1.73 -25.99 14.58
CA GLU A 102 2.19 -24.73 15.16
C GLU A 102 3.68 -24.43 14.86
N GLY A 103 4.07 -23.18 15.10
CA GLY A 103 5.46 -22.73 15.00
C GLY A 103 5.97 -22.54 13.57
N ILE A 104 7.30 -22.54 13.43
CA ILE A 104 8.00 -22.25 12.16
C ILE A 104 7.68 -23.31 11.10
N GLY A 105 7.45 -24.57 11.50
CA GLY A 105 7.05 -25.64 10.61
C GLY A 105 5.71 -25.36 9.90
N GLY A 106 4.72 -24.85 10.64
CA GLY A 106 3.45 -24.41 10.08
C GLY A 106 3.60 -23.25 9.10
N LEU A 107 4.46 -22.27 9.40
CA LEU A 107 4.73 -21.14 8.51
C LEU A 107 5.36 -21.57 7.17
N LEU A 108 6.33 -22.49 7.21
CA LEU A 108 6.97 -23.00 5.99
C LEU A 108 6.00 -23.86 5.17
N LEU A 109 5.21 -24.70 5.82
CA LEU A 109 4.12 -25.43 5.16
C LEU A 109 3.11 -24.48 4.51
N ALA A 110 2.81 -23.34 5.14
CA ALA A 110 1.89 -22.33 4.59
C ALA A 110 2.47 -21.71 3.32
N ALA A 111 3.76 -21.38 3.32
CA ALA A 111 4.44 -20.89 2.13
C ALA A 111 4.42 -21.94 1.01
N VAL A 112 4.72 -23.20 1.32
CA VAL A 112 4.75 -24.29 0.32
C VAL A 112 3.36 -24.58 -0.25
N LEU A 113 2.30 -24.56 0.57
CA LEU A 113 0.93 -24.81 0.10
C LEU A 113 0.31 -23.61 -0.62
N SER A 114 0.62 -22.39 -0.18
CA SER A 114 0.13 -21.17 -0.82
C SER A 114 0.77 -20.93 -2.18
N THR A 115 2.05 -21.32 -2.38
CA THR A 115 2.78 -21.12 -3.64
C THR A 115 2.09 -21.74 -4.87
N PRO A 116 1.75 -23.05 -4.91
CA PRO A 116 1.08 -23.65 -6.07
C PRO A 116 -0.33 -23.09 -6.27
N LEU A 117 -1.05 -22.76 -5.20
CA LEU A 117 -2.38 -22.14 -5.28
C LEU A 117 -2.28 -20.74 -5.90
N ALA A 118 -1.30 -19.94 -5.48
CA ALA A 118 -1.04 -18.61 -6.02
C ALA A 118 -0.59 -18.66 -7.49
N ILE A 119 0.23 -19.63 -7.88
CA ILE A 119 0.64 -19.84 -9.29
C ILE A 119 -0.58 -20.17 -10.16
N LEU A 120 -1.44 -21.09 -9.71
CA LEU A 120 -2.62 -21.50 -10.46
C LEU A 120 -3.60 -20.33 -10.63
N LEU A 121 -3.94 -19.64 -9.54
CA LEU A 121 -4.82 -18.48 -9.58
C LEU A 121 -4.21 -17.33 -10.39
N GLY A 122 -2.91 -17.10 -10.25
CA GLY A 122 -2.17 -16.10 -11.03
C GLY A 122 -2.20 -16.39 -12.53
N TYR A 123 -2.06 -17.65 -12.94
CA TYR A 123 -2.17 -18.06 -14.34
C TYR A 123 -3.57 -17.82 -14.92
N LEU A 124 -4.62 -18.20 -14.18
CA LEU A 124 -6.01 -17.96 -14.60
C LEU A 124 -6.31 -16.46 -14.76
N VAL A 125 -5.84 -15.65 -13.82
CA VAL A 125 -5.99 -14.18 -13.87
C VAL A 125 -5.18 -13.58 -15.03
N GLY A 126 -3.98 -14.10 -15.30
CA GLY A 126 -3.19 -13.71 -16.46
C GLY A 126 -3.91 -13.95 -17.79
N GLN A 127 -4.57 -15.10 -17.93
CA GLN A 127 -5.42 -15.36 -19.09
C GLN A 127 -6.63 -14.42 -19.18
N LEU A 128 -7.25 -14.11 -18.03
CA LEU A 128 -8.37 -13.18 -17.96
C LEU A 128 -7.97 -11.77 -18.43
N PHE A 129 -6.82 -11.27 -17.99
CA PHE A 129 -6.34 -9.95 -18.43
C PHE A 129 -5.95 -9.93 -19.91
N ASN A 130 -5.39 -11.02 -20.43
CA ASN A 130 -5.10 -11.10 -21.85
C ASN A 130 -6.38 -11.01 -22.72
N LYS A 131 -7.53 -11.49 -22.21
CA LYS A 131 -8.83 -11.37 -22.87
C LYS A 131 -9.50 -10.00 -22.65
N ALA A 132 -9.18 -9.30 -21.56
CA ALA A 132 -9.76 -8.01 -21.17
C ALA A 132 -8.90 -6.81 -21.57
N LYS A 133 -8.11 -6.94 -22.65
CA LYS A 133 -7.13 -5.94 -23.09
C LYS A 133 -7.77 -4.56 -23.28
N GLY A 134 -7.18 -3.54 -22.63
CA GLY A 134 -7.72 -2.17 -22.62
C GLY A 134 -8.78 -1.89 -21.55
N ARG A 135 -9.21 -2.89 -20.77
CA ARG A 135 -10.06 -2.74 -19.57
C ARG A 135 -9.48 -3.45 -18.34
N GLU A 136 -8.20 -3.79 -18.40
CA GLU A 136 -7.46 -4.59 -17.43
C GLU A 136 -7.59 -4.06 -15.99
N MET A 137 -7.63 -2.74 -15.83
CA MET A 137 -7.80 -2.09 -14.52
C MET A 137 -9.18 -2.37 -13.90
N ILE A 138 -10.25 -2.20 -14.66
CA ILE A 138 -11.61 -2.42 -14.13
C ILE A 138 -11.85 -3.92 -13.93
N THR A 139 -11.40 -4.75 -14.87
CA THR A 139 -11.51 -6.21 -14.77
C THR A 139 -10.78 -6.75 -13.55
N GLY A 140 -9.61 -6.20 -13.21
CA GLY A 140 -8.88 -6.58 -12.02
C GLY A 140 -9.60 -6.22 -10.71
N MET A 141 -10.25 -5.04 -10.62
CA MET A 141 -11.06 -4.69 -9.44
C MET A 141 -12.20 -5.69 -9.25
N ILE A 142 -12.91 -6.00 -10.33
CA ILE A 142 -14.04 -6.93 -10.31
C ILE A 142 -13.58 -8.35 -9.96
N ALA A 143 -12.45 -8.80 -10.51
CA ALA A 143 -11.86 -10.10 -10.19
C ALA A 143 -11.49 -10.20 -8.70
N GLY A 144 -10.97 -9.11 -8.10
CA GLY A 144 -10.69 -9.04 -6.66
C GLY A 144 -11.95 -9.17 -5.81
N PHE A 145 -13.02 -8.43 -6.13
CA PHE A 145 -14.32 -8.57 -5.43
C PHE A 145 -14.93 -9.96 -5.60
N PHE A 146 -14.84 -10.54 -6.80
CA PHE A 146 -15.31 -11.89 -7.07
C PHE A 146 -14.54 -12.94 -6.27
N ALA A 147 -13.21 -12.85 -6.24
CA ALA A 147 -12.37 -13.73 -5.43
C ALA A 147 -12.69 -13.61 -3.93
N ASN A 148 -12.91 -12.40 -3.43
CA ASN A 148 -13.34 -12.18 -2.05
C ASN A 148 -14.74 -12.78 -1.80
N GLY A 149 -15.67 -12.67 -2.74
CA GLY A 149 -16.99 -13.32 -2.64
C GLY A 149 -16.91 -14.84 -2.57
N ILE A 150 -16.05 -15.46 -3.40
CA ILE A 150 -15.78 -16.91 -3.31
C ILE A 150 -15.15 -17.26 -1.97
N TYR A 151 -14.15 -16.49 -1.53
CA TYR A 151 -13.47 -16.74 -0.26
C TYR A 151 -14.45 -16.70 0.93
N GLN A 152 -15.33 -15.72 0.96
CA GLN A 152 -16.39 -15.63 1.98
C GLN A 152 -17.36 -16.80 1.89
N LEU A 153 -17.76 -17.25 0.71
CA LEU A 153 -18.67 -18.39 0.56
C LEU A 153 -18.06 -19.71 1.08
N VAL A 154 -16.75 -19.88 0.94
CA VAL A 154 -16.06 -21.13 1.33
C VAL A 154 -15.69 -21.15 2.82
N PHE A 155 -15.27 -20.02 3.38
CA PHE A 155 -14.68 -19.96 4.73
C PHE A 155 -15.56 -19.29 5.79
N LEU A 156 -16.67 -18.66 5.40
CA LEU A 156 -17.62 -18.00 6.31
C LEU A 156 -18.98 -18.72 6.26
#